data_AF-A0A1Y2DGA5-F1
#
_entry.id   AF-A0A1Y2DGA5-F1
#
_cell.length_a   1.000
_cell.length_b   1.000
_cell.length_c   1.000
_cell.angle_alpha   90.00
_cell.angle_beta   90.00
_cell.angle_gamma   90.00
#
_symmetry.space_group_name_H-M   'P 1'
#
loop_
_entity.id
_entity.type
_entity.pdbx_description
1 polymer ?
#
loop_
_entity_poly.entity_id
_entity_poly.type
_entity_poly.pdbx_seq_one_letter_code
_entity_poly.pdbx_strand_id
1 'polypeptide(L)'
;MTTATPTTAAATTSSQRGAAPLTTVFTTPDFCAPLYWQDTVTPALSSSICMPPNFQQYWVYKWGFYSPGICPTGYTEGCAFPSSLAISDNGTPFYGGPIVTGETARICCPTGYTCLTGTAYSYSKCISTESWTTYWTTDYSNSVKQTTELATVFGLQVRWRESDLSILETDPT
;
A
#
# COMPACT_ATOMS: atom_id res chain seq x y z
N MET A 1 -30.81 -26.93 -24.57
CA MET A 1 -29.79 -25.87 -24.52
C MET A 1 -30.04 -25.11 -23.23
N THR A 2 -29.23 -25.33 -22.21
CA THR A 2 -29.44 -24.75 -20.87
C THR A 2 -28.32 -23.76 -20.64
N THR A 3 -28.66 -22.48 -20.64
CA THR A 3 -27.75 -21.36 -20.42
C THR A 3 -27.28 -21.40 -18.97
N ALA A 4 -25.99 -21.66 -18.75
CA ALA A 4 -25.39 -21.55 -17.43
C ALA A 4 -25.13 -20.07 -17.12
N THR A 5 -25.92 -19.52 -16.19
CA THR A 5 -25.66 -18.22 -15.57
C THR A 5 -24.27 -18.26 -14.91
N PRO A 6 -23.40 -17.25 -15.07
CA PRO A 6 -22.15 -17.20 -14.32
C PRO A 6 -22.51 -17.00 -12.85
N THR A 7 -22.34 -18.05 -12.05
CA THR A 7 -22.38 -17.96 -10.59
C THR A 7 -21.20 -17.08 -10.18
N THR A 8 -21.47 -15.83 -9.85
CA THR A 8 -20.52 -14.99 -9.10
C THR A 8 -20.19 -15.77 -7.84
N ALA A 9 -18.99 -16.34 -7.78
CA ALA A 9 -18.52 -17.06 -6.61
C ALA A 9 -18.49 -16.04 -5.46
N ALA A 10 -19.48 -16.11 -4.58
CA ALA A 10 -19.42 -15.42 -3.31
C ALA A 10 -18.14 -15.91 -2.62
N ALA A 11 -17.23 -14.98 -2.33
CA ALA A 11 -16.01 -15.26 -1.59
C ALA A 11 -16.40 -15.92 -0.27
N THR A 12 -16.25 -17.25 -0.23
CA THR A 12 -16.59 -18.06 0.92
C THR A 12 -15.73 -17.62 2.09
N THR A 13 -16.41 -17.15 3.13
CA THR A 13 -15.87 -16.81 4.44
C THR A 13 -15.14 -18.01 5.04
N SER A 14 -13.82 -18.06 4.92
CA SER A 14 -12.97 -18.95 5.71
C SER A 14 -11.81 -18.15 6.32
N SER A 15 -12.05 -17.62 7.54
CA SER A 15 -11.14 -16.84 8.39
C SER A 15 -10.66 -15.50 7.80
N GLN A 16 -10.85 -14.40 8.54
CA GLN A 16 -10.35 -13.05 8.22
C GLN A 16 -8.81 -13.02 8.16
N ARG A 17 -8.22 -13.52 7.08
CA ARG A 17 -6.78 -13.42 6.78
C ARG A 17 -6.63 -12.47 5.61
N GLY A 18 -6.36 -11.21 5.92
CA GLY A 18 -6.35 -10.12 4.96
C GLY A 18 -7.70 -9.40 4.82
N ALA A 19 -7.61 -8.21 4.23
CA ALA A 19 -8.67 -7.21 4.13
C ALA A 19 -9.60 -7.44 2.94
N ALA A 20 -9.03 -7.52 1.73
CA ALA A 20 -9.70 -7.84 0.48
C ALA A 20 -8.67 -8.28 -0.58
N PRO A 21 -9.07 -9.00 -1.63
CA PRO A 21 -8.19 -9.28 -2.74
C PRO A 21 -7.75 -7.98 -3.44
N LEU A 22 -6.48 -7.92 -3.81
CA LEU A 22 -5.96 -6.97 -4.80
C LEU A 22 -5.44 -7.78 -5.98
N THR A 23 -6.37 -8.49 -6.62
CA THR A 23 -6.11 -9.43 -7.71
C THR A 23 -6.11 -8.76 -9.08
N THR A 24 -6.68 -7.56 -9.17
CA THR A 24 -6.67 -6.71 -10.36
C THR A 24 -5.64 -5.61 -10.20
N VAL A 25 -5.00 -5.20 -11.30
CA VAL A 25 -4.09 -4.05 -11.31
C VAL A 25 -4.80 -2.81 -10.79
N PHE A 26 -4.34 -2.31 -9.63
CA PHE A 26 -4.77 -1.00 -9.16
C PHE A 26 -4.16 0.08 -10.06
N THR A 27 -5.04 0.84 -10.70
CA THR A 27 -4.65 2.06 -11.41
C THR A 27 -5.09 3.25 -10.56
N THR A 28 -4.12 4.10 -10.20
CA THR A 28 -4.41 5.35 -9.50
C THR A 28 -5.38 6.19 -10.34
N PRO A 29 -6.45 6.76 -9.76
CA PRO A 29 -7.39 7.60 -10.50
C PRO A 29 -6.69 8.76 -11.21
N ASP A 30 -7.14 9.11 -12.42
CA ASP A 30 -6.48 10.13 -13.26
C ASP A 30 -6.30 11.49 -12.55
N PHE A 31 -7.27 11.91 -11.73
CA PHE A 31 -7.18 13.19 -11.00
C PHE A 31 -6.06 13.23 -9.95
N CYS A 32 -5.49 12.07 -9.60
CA CYS A 32 -4.34 11.95 -8.71
C CYS A 32 -3.00 12.02 -9.47
N ALA A 33 -3.02 12.12 -10.80
CA ALA A 33 -1.81 12.33 -11.57
C ALA A 33 -1.21 13.72 -11.26
N PRO A 34 0.13 13.88 -11.30
CA PRO A 34 0.79 15.15 -10.99
C PRO A 34 0.29 16.36 -11.77
N LEU A 35 -0.24 16.14 -12.99
CA LEU A 35 -0.79 17.21 -13.83
C LEU A 35 -2.08 17.83 -13.25
N TYR A 36 -2.87 17.05 -12.51
CA TYR A 36 -4.17 17.46 -12.00
C TYR A 36 -4.16 17.71 -10.49
N TRP A 37 -3.17 17.19 -9.78
CA TRP A 37 -3.00 17.39 -8.35
C TRP A 37 -2.34 18.73 -8.05
N GLN A 38 -3.08 19.67 -7.44
CA GLN A 38 -2.62 21.05 -7.24
C GLN A 38 -1.93 21.30 -5.89
N ASP A 39 -1.95 20.33 -4.96
CA ASP A 39 -1.28 20.48 -3.68
C ASP A 39 0.23 20.23 -3.85
N THR A 40 1.01 21.30 -3.68
CA THR A 40 2.47 21.28 -3.78
C THR A 40 3.15 20.83 -2.49
N VAL A 41 2.41 20.78 -1.37
CA VAL A 41 2.91 20.38 -0.06
C VAL A 41 2.72 18.88 0.12
N THR A 42 1.53 18.35 -0.22
CA THR A 42 1.22 16.93 -0.06
C THR A 42 1.03 16.22 -1.42
N PRO A 43 1.81 15.17 -1.73
CA PRO A 43 1.63 14.41 -2.96
C PRO A 43 0.28 13.69 -2.98
N ALA A 44 -0.28 13.46 -4.17
CA ALA A 44 -1.57 12.78 -4.34
C ALA A 44 -1.66 11.43 -3.60
N LEU A 45 -0.61 10.61 -3.68
CA LEU A 45 -0.56 9.28 -3.04
C LEU A 45 -0.44 9.34 -1.50
N SER A 46 -0.36 10.53 -0.91
CA SER A 46 -0.52 10.74 0.52
C SER A 46 -2.00 10.86 0.95
N SER A 47 -2.92 10.94 -0.01
CA SER A 47 -4.36 11.01 0.19
C SER A 47 -5.04 9.65 -0.04
N SER A 48 -5.97 9.29 0.85
CA SER A 48 -6.70 8.01 0.76
C SER A 48 -7.63 7.92 -0.46
N ILE A 49 -8.02 9.05 -1.04
CA ILE A 49 -8.85 9.08 -2.26
C ILE A 49 -8.09 8.56 -3.49
N CYS A 50 -6.76 8.59 -3.44
CA CYS A 50 -5.87 8.12 -4.49
C CYS A 50 -5.37 6.70 -4.25
N MET A 51 -5.93 6.00 -3.26
CA MET A 51 -5.55 4.64 -2.89
C MET A 51 -6.59 3.63 -3.38
N PRO A 52 -6.29 2.31 -3.37
CA PRO A 52 -7.24 1.30 -3.81
C PRO A 52 -8.56 1.32 -3.00
N PRO A 53 -9.64 0.72 -3.53
CA PRO A 53 -10.92 0.66 -2.84
C PRO A 53 -10.80 0.13 -1.42
N ASN A 54 -11.57 0.71 -0.50
CA ASN A 54 -11.57 0.37 0.93
C ASN A 54 -10.23 0.59 1.66
N PHE A 55 -9.26 1.31 1.05
CA PHE A 55 -7.97 1.59 1.69
C PHE A 55 -8.11 2.19 3.09
N GLN A 56 -9.00 3.16 3.28
CA GLN A 56 -9.22 3.74 4.60
C GLN A 56 -9.70 2.70 5.62
N GLN A 57 -10.55 1.76 5.20
CA GLN A 57 -11.01 0.69 6.08
C GLN A 57 -9.85 -0.22 6.52
N TYR A 58 -8.94 -0.51 5.60
CA TYR A 58 -7.83 -1.43 5.84
C TYR A 58 -6.66 -0.77 6.57
N TRP A 59 -6.41 0.50 6.27
CA TRP A 59 -5.35 1.32 6.87
C TRP A 59 -5.73 1.84 8.25
N VAL A 60 -6.96 2.36 8.44
CA VAL A 60 -7.40 2.96 9.71
C VAL A 60 -7.81 1.91 10.73
N TYR A 61 -8.45 0.80 10.30
CA TYR A 61 -8.96 -0.20 11.23
C TYR A 61 -8.10 -1.46 11.33
N LYS A 62 -6.86 -1.44 10.81
CA LYS A 62 -5.85 -2.51 10.98
C LYS A 62 -6.23 -3.89 10.39
N TRP A 63 -7.19 -3.95 9.47
CA TRP A 63 -7.61 -5.21 8.82
C TRP A 63 -6.47 -5.82 7.98
N GLY A 64 -5.45 -5.01 7.66
CA GLY A 64 -4.14 -5.48 7.21
C GLY A 64 -3.98 -5.56 5.70
N PHE A 65 -3.34 -6.63 5.24
CA PHE A 65 -2.95 -6.80 3.86
C PHE A 65 -4.12 -6.94 2.91
N TYR A 66 -3.98 -6.40 1.71
CA TYR A 66 -4.69 -6.96 0.57
C TYR A 66 -4.21 -8.40 0.34
N SER A 67 -5.13 -9.36 0.24
CA SER A 67 -4.84 -10.79 0.16
C SER A 67 -5.91 -11.57 -0.62
N PRO A 68 -5.52 -12.40 -1.61
CA PRO A 68 -4.19 -12.39 -2.22
C PRO A 68 -3.93 -11.05 -2.93
N GLY A 69 -2.66 -10.64 -3.00
CA GLY A 69 -2.25 -9.43 -3.72
C GLY A 69 -0.73 -9.37 -3.93
N ILE A 70 -0.34 -8.82 -5.08
CA ILE A 70 1.04 -8.41 -5.41
C ILE A 70 1.10 -6.88 -5.59
N CYS A 71 2.30 -6.33 -5.77
CA CYS A 71 2.43 -4.91 -6.06
C CYS A 71 1.74 -4.60 -7.41
N PRO A 72 0.85 -3.59 -7.45
CA PRO A 72 0.19 -3.21 -8.69
C PRO A 72 1.16 -2.45 -9.60
N THR A 73 0.79 -2.33 -10.88
CA THR A 73 1.53 -1.54 -11.86
C THR A 73 1.79 -0.11 -11.35
N GLY A 74 3.02 0.38 -11.54
CA GLY A 74 3.47 1.67 -11.02
C GLY A 74 3.93 1.62 -9.55
N TYR A 75 3.94 0.44 -8.94
CA TYR A 75 4.55 0.19 -7.64
C TYR A 75 5.65 -0.86 -7.77
N THR A 76 6.65 -0.76 -6.91
CA THR A 76 7.72 -1.73 -6.78
C THR A 76 7.63 -2.43 -5.42
N GLU A 77 8.02 -3.70 -5.38
CA GLU A 77 8.23 -4.40 -4.12
C GLU A 77 9.27 -3.66 -3.30
N GLY A 78 8.86 -3.14 -2.15
CA GLY A 78 9.71 -2.43 -1.21
C GLY A 78 10.30 -3.39 -0.19
N CYS A 79 9.95 -3.18 1.07
CA CYS A 79 10.48 -3.93 2.20
C CYS A 79 9.59 -5.13 2.55
N ALA A 80 10.25 -6.16 3.11
CA ALA A 80 9.54 -7.25 3.77
C ALA A 80 8.72 -6.72 4.95
N PHE A 81 7.47 -7.17 5.06
CA PHE A 81 6.69 -6.87 6.24
C PHE A 81 7.19 -7.72 7.42
N PRO A 82 7.42 -7.13 8.61
CA PRO A 82 7.86 -7.89 9.78
C PRO A 82 6.75 -8.80 10.29
N SER A 83 6.96 -10.12 10.17
CA SER A 83 5.98 -11.13 10.57
C SER A 83 5.56 -11.05 12.03
N SER A 84 6.41 -10.52 12.91
CA SER A 84 6.12 -10.29 14.33
C SER A 84 5.04 -9.23 14.58
N LEU A 85 4.72 -8.37 13.60
CA LEU A 85 3.65 -7.37 13.71
C LEU A 85 2.30 -7.89 13.21
N ALA A 86 2.31 -8.84 12.28
CA ALA A 86 1.11 -9.50 11.80
C ALA A 86 0.69 -10.57 12.82
N ILE A 87 -0.19 -10.23 13.74
CA ILE A 87 -0.54 -11.07 14.90
C ILE A 87 -2.04 -11.23 15.04
N SER A 88 -2.46 -12.14 15.90
CA SER A 88 -3.84 -12.24 16.37
C SER A 88 -3.83 -12.03 17.88
N ASP A 89 -4.67 -11.13 18.38
CA ASP A 89 -4.88 -10.92 19.81
C ASP A 89 -6.36 -11.07 20.14
N ASN A 90 -6.68 -11.96 21.08
CA ASN A 90 -8.05 -12.32 21.46
C ASN A 90 -8.97 -12.63 20.26
N GLY A 91 -8.44 -13.31 19.24
CA GLY A 91 -9.16 -13.65 18.00
C GLY A 91 -9.34 -12.48 17.01
N THR A 92 -8.84 -11.28 17.34
CA THR A 92 -8.84 -10.12 16.45
C THR A 92 -7.54 -10.08 15.66
N PRO A 93 -7.59 -10.11 14.30
CA PRO A 93 -6.39 -9.98 13.49
C PRO A 93 -5.85 -8.55 13.50
N PHE A 94 -4.54 -8.42 13.67
CA PHE A 94 -3.78 -7.18 13.49
C PHE A 94 -2.89 -7.33 12.27
N TYR A 95 -2.93 -6.34 11.38
CA TYR A 95 -2.25 -6.41 10.09
C TYR A 95 -2.56 -7.72 9.34
N GLY A 96 -3.85 -8.12 9.33
CA GLY A 96 -4.30 -9.29 8.57
C GLY A 96 -3.93 -10.64 9.22
N GLY A 97 -3.40 -10.64 10.43
CA GLY A 97 -3.15 -11.85 11.23
C GLY A 97 -1.83 -12.57 10.90
N PRO A 98 -1.45 -13.59 11.70
CA PRO A 98 -0.17 -14.29 11.61
C PRO A 98 0.18 -14.77 10.20
N ILE A 99 1.35 -14.38 9.70
CA ILE A 99 1.94 -14.92 8.45
C ILE A 99 2.28 -16.38 8.69
N VAL A 100 1.71 -17.29 7.90
CA VAL A 100 1.98 -18.73 8.01
C VAL A 100 3.01 -19.19 6.98
N THR A 101 3.53 -20.40 7.16
CA THR A 101 4.49 -20.99 6.22
C THR A 101 3.95 -20.99 4.79
N GLY A 102 4.77 -20.52 3.84
CA GLY A 102 4.42 -20.43 2.42
C GLY A 102 3.72 -19.14 2.01
N GLU A 103 3.51 -18.20 2.94
CA GLU A 103 3.01 -16.87 2.62
C GLU A 103 4.12 -15.83 2.60
N THR A 104 3.99 -14.91 1.66
CA THR A 104 4.85 -13.75 1.52
C THR A 104 4.02 -12.51 1.79
N ALA A 105 4.56 -11.60 2.60
CA ALA A 105 3.96 -10.29 2.85
C ALA A 105 4.96 -9.18 2.56
N ARG A 106 4.51 -8.13 1.87
CA ARG A 106 5.34 -7.02 1.38
C ARG A 106 4.64 -5.68 1.52
N ILE A 107 5.48 -4.65 1.56
CA ILE A 107 5.07 -3.27 1.31
C ILE A 107 5.40 -2.92 -0.14
N CYS A 108 4.41 -2.46 -0.88
CA CYS A 108 4.59 -1.93 -2.22
C CYS A 108 4.65 -0.40 -2.14
N CYS A 109 5.71 0.16 -2.70
CA CYS A 109 5.91 1.60 -2.79
C CYS A 109 5.73 2.07 -4.23
N PRO A 110 5.13 3.25 -4.47
CA PRO A 110 5.08 3.81 -5.81
C PRO A 110 6.48 3.97 -6.40
N THR A 111 6.62 3.87 -7.71
CA THR A 111 7.90 4.15 -8.39
C THR A 111 8.45 5.53 -7.98
N GLY A 112 9.74 5.60 -7.64
CA GLY A 112 10.38 6.81 -7.08
C GLY A 112 10.23 6.97 -5.56
N TYR A 113 9.74 5.94 -4.87
CA TYR A 113 9.66 5.89 -3.42
C TYR A 113 10.25 4.59 -2.87
N THR A 114 10.75 4.64 -1.65
CA THR A 114 11.23 3.48 -0.88
C THR A 114 10.49 3.36 0.45
N CYS A 115 10.62 2.23 1.14
CA CYS A 115 9.98 2.07 2.44
C CYS A 115 10.46 3.11 3.44
N LEU A 116 9.51 3.75 4.12
CA LEU A 116 9.83 4.52 5.31
C LEU A 116 10.08 3.54 6.45
N THR A 117 11.27 3.61 7.06
CA THR A 117 11.68 2.75 8.18
C THR A 117 12.14 3.60 9.36
N GLY A 118 12.19 3.01 10.57
CA GLY A 118 12.68 3.69 11.77
C GLY A 118 11.74 4.76 12.36
N THR A 119 10.49 4.81 11.90
CA THR A 119 9.47 5.76 12.39
C THR A 119 8.22 5.05 12.90
N ALA A 120 7.32 5.77 13.57
CA ALA A 120 6.01 5.26 13.99
C ALA A 120 5.11 4.86 12.80
N TYR A 121 5.42 5.33 11.59
CA TYR A 121 4.69 5.02 10.36
C TYR A 121 5.36 3.94 9.51
N SER A 122 6.41 3.29 10.03
CA SER A 122 7.08 2.19 9.35
C SER A 122 6.05 1.16 8.87
N TYR A 123 6.25 0.62 7.67
CA TYR A 123 5.37 -0.38 7.05
C TYR A 123 3.96 0.10 6.65
N SER A 124 3.71 1.41 6.71
CA SER A 124 2.44 2.03 6.28
C SER A 124 2.62 3.17 5.28
N LYS A 125 3.86 3.67 5.17
CA LYS A 125 4.25 4.79 4.34
C LYS A 125 5.53 4.46 3.56
N CYS A 126 5.68 5.13 2.44
CA CYS A 126 6.89 5.18 1.64
C CYS A 126 7.41 6.62 1.60
N ILE A 127 8.71 6.79 1.46
CA ILE A 127 9.41 8.08 1.38
C ILE A 127 10.03 8.25 0.00
N SER A 128 9.95 9.45 -0.56
CA SER A 128 10.48 9.72 -1.90
C SER A 128 12.00 9.51 -1.91
N THR A 129 12.50 8.94 -3.01
CA THR A 129 13.95 8.83 -3.27
C THR A 129 14.54 10.13 -3.81
N GLU A 130 13.68 11.08 -4.19
CA GLU A 130 14.05 12.38 -4.74
C GLU A 130 13.48 13.52 -3.89
N SER A 131 14.06 14.71 -4.07
CA SER A 131 13.61 15.92 -3.37
C SER A 131 12.22 16.32 -3.83
N TRP A 132 11.26 16.45 -2.91
CA TRP A 132 9.88 16.79 -3.25
C TRP A 132 9.62 18.29 -3.17
N THR A 133 9.83 18.87 -1.99
CA THR A 133 9.65 20.30 -1.76
C THR A 133 10.93 20.94 -1.30
N THR A 134 11.16 22.16 -1.79
CA THR A 134 12.25 23.02 -1.36
C THR A 134 11.64 24.32 -0.87
N TYR A 135 11.99 24.73 0.34
CA TYR A 135 11.58 26.01 0.89
C TYR A 135 12.73 26.66 1.66
N TRP A 136 12.63 27.97 1.82
CA TRP A 136 13.64 28.76 2.50
C TRP A 136 13.18 29.05 3.92
N THR A 137 14.02 28.72 4.89
CA THR A 137 13.79 29.01 6.31
C THR A 137 14.87 29.93 6.82
N THR A 138 14.50 30.89 7.67
CA THR A 138 15.46 31.67 8.44
C THR A 138 15.69 30.98 9.78
N ASP A 139 16.94 30.66 10.11
CA ASP A 139 17.26 30.09 11.41
C ASP A 139 17.31 31.16 12.52
N TYR A 140 17.54 30.73 13.77
CA TYR A 140 17.62 31.63 14.93
C TYR A 140 18.78 32.64 14.85
N SER A 141 19.73 32.44 13.92
CA SER A 141 20.85 33.36 13.67
C SER A 141 20.58 34.37 12.55
N ASN A 142 19.35 34.44 12.04
CA ASN A 142 18.97 35.20 10.85
C ASN A 142 19.65 34.75 9.54
N SER A 143 20.18 33.52 9.50
CA SER A 143 20.75 32.95 8.29
C SER A 143 19.65 32.31 7.44
N VAL A 144 19.62 32.63 6.14
CA VAL A 144 18.69 32.03 5.17
C VAL A 144 19.23 30.66 4.76
N LYS A 145 18.49 29.60 5.05
CA LYS A 145 18.83 28.22 4.71
C LYS A 145 17.79 27.62 3.77
N GLN A 146 18.28 26.95 2.72
CA GLN A 146 17.45 26.09 1.88
C GLN A 146 17.20 24.77 2.61
N THR A 147 15.94 24.42 2.80
CA THR A 147 15.51 23.15 3.38
C THR A 147 14.79 22.35 2.32
N THR A 148 15.22 21.10 2.15
CA THR A 148 14.62 20.15 1.23
C THR A 148 13.94 19.05 2.02
N GLU A 149 12.65 18.85 1.77
CA GLU A 149 11.87 17.78 2.40
C GLU A 149 11.55 16.69 1.38
N LEU A 150 11.68 15.44 1.84
CA LEU A 150 11.23 14.27 1.11
C LEU A 150 9.75 14.04 1.40
N ALA A 151 8.97 13.85 0.35
CA ALA A 151 7.56 13.51 0.50
C ALA A 151 7.38 12.12 1.11
N THR A 152 6.31 11.96 1.90
CA THR A 152 5.83 10.64 2.32
C THR A 152 4.45 10.35 1.73
N VAL A 153 4.26 9.13 1.26
CA VAL A 153 3.02 8.64 0.62
C VAL A 153 2.60 7.32 1.25
N PHE A 154 1.37 6.88 1.02
CA PHE A 154 0.94 5.57 1.51
C PHE A 154 1.64 4.42 0.77
N GLY A 155 2.06 3.41 1.53
CA GLY A 155 2.48 2.12 0.98
C GLY A 155 1.32 1.14 0.99
N LEU A 156 1.26 0.26 -0.02
CA LEU A 156 0.26 -0.80 -0.05
C LEU A 156 0.80 -2.05 0.64
N GLN A 157 0.05 -2.58 1.60
CA GLN A 157 0.39 -3.83 2.27
C GLN A 157 -0.25 -4.96 1.49
N VAL A 158 0.55 -5.88 0.94
CA VAL A 158 0.06 -7.02 0.16
C VAL A 158 0.59 -8.33 0.71
N ARG A 159 -0.19 -9.40 0.54
CA ARG A 159 0.17 -10.76 0.96
C ARG A 159 -0.34 -11.78 -0.04
N TRP A 160 0.44 -12.82 -0.29
CA TRP A 160 0.08 -13.90 -1.19
C TRP A 160 0.78 -15.21 -0.83
N ARG A 161 0.27 -16.32 -1.34
CA ARG A 161 0.96 -17.62 -1.44
C ARG A 161 1.41 -17.85 -2.87
N GLU A 162 2.38 -18.72 -3.06
CA GLU A 162 2.80 -19.13 -4.41
C GLU A 162 1.64 -19.68 -5.25
N SER A 163 0.70 -20.40 -4.63
CA SER A 163 -0.52 -20.88 -5.30
C SER A 163 -1.40 -19.76 -5.86
N ASP A 164 -1.35 -18.59 -5.24
CA ASP A 164 -2.19 -17.45 -5.60
C ASP A 164 -1.65 -16.73 -6.85
N LEU A 165 -0.37 -16.92 -7.20
CA LEU A 165 0.26 -16.24 -8.33
C LEU A 165 -0.45 -16.55 -9.67
N SER A 166 -1.10 -17.71 -9.78
CA SER A 166 -1.86 -18.09 -10.99
C SER A 166 -3.17 -17.32 -11.16
N ILE A 167 -3.70 -16.70 -10.11
CA ILE A 167 -4.96 -15.94 -10.10
C ILE A 167 -4.74 -14.43 -9.92
N LEU A 168 -3.50 -14.01 -9.63
CA LEU A 168 -3.09 -12.62 -9.60
C LEU A 168 -2.70 -12.22 -11.01
N GLU A 169 -3.23 -11.10 -11.50
CA GLU A 169 -2.82 -10.56 -12.80
C GLU A 169 -1.30 -10.39 -12.81
N THR A 170 -0.60 -11.08 -13.72
CA THR A 170 0.83 -10.86 -13.93
C THR A 170 1.02 -9.48 -14.54
N ASP A 171 1.86 -8.64 -13.93
CA ASP A 171 2.32 -7.39 -14.54
C ASP A 171 2.78 -7.71 -15.98
N PRO A 172 2.30 -6.98 -17.00
CA PRO A 172 2.79 -7.17 -18.36
C PRO A 172 4.28 -6.86 -18.41
N THR A 173 5.06 -7.86 -18.85
CA THR A 173 6.51 -7.79 -19.10
C THR A 173 6.88 -6.72 -20.11
#